data_AF-I0S505-F1
#
_entry.id   AF-I0S505-F1
#
_cell.length_a   1.000
_cell.length_b   1.000
_cell.length_c   1.000
_cell.angle_alpha   90.00
_cell.angle_beta   90.00
_cell.angle_gamma   90.00
#
_symmetry.space_group_name_H-M   'P 1'
#
loop_
_entity.id
_entity.type
_entity.pdbx_description
1 polymer ?
#
loop_
_entity_poly.entity_id
_entity_poly.type
_entity_poly.pdbx_seq_one_letter_code
_entity_poly.pdbx_strand_id
1 'polypeptide(L)'
;MAVQLLDEWLLNEQEQVRQKYQDLNRISVKDPDVLFLGDSIVEYFPLHELLKTSKTLINRGIRGYRSDLLLEHLGSLLFGQAVDKVFLLIGTNDIGKEIPQQETVKNVESIIQTIARNYPLAEVCLLSVLPVNETATYKKRVHRRSNQKIQALNHAYQELASAYMSVTFVNVYDNLLNEAGQLKEAFTTDGLHLTVAGYQVLAGYLQNKNLI
;
A
#
# COMPACT_ATOMS: atom_id res chain seq x y z
N MET A 1 4.00 -29.84 1.26
CA MET A 1 4.65 -29.81 -0.07
C MET A 1 4.07 -28.73 -0.97
N ALA A 2 2.80 -28.79 -1.42
CA ALA A 2 2.23 -27.76 -2.33
C ALA A 2 2.13 -26.32 -1.76
N VAL A 3 1.79 -26.14 -0.48
CA VAL A 3 1.75 -24.80 0.16
C VAL A 3 3.14 -24.19 0.26
N GLN A 4 4.15 -24.98 0.63
CA GLN A 4 5.54 -24.55 0.72
C GLN A 4 6.10 -24.12 -0.65
N LEU A 5 5.77 -24.87 -1.72
CA LEU A 5 6.15 -24.50 -3.08
C LEU A 5 5.52 -23.17 -3.54
N LEU A 6 4.30 -22.85 -3.09
CA LEU A 6 3.65 -21.57 -3.38
C LEU A 6 4.28 -20.40 -2.61
N ASP A 7 4.67 -20.62 -1.36
CA ASP A 7 5.40 -19.63 -0.56
C ASP A 7 6.80 -19.37 -1.16
N GLU A 8 7.53 -20.41 -1.56
CA GLU A 8 8.82 -20.28 -2.27
C GLU A 8 8.66 -19.55 -3.61
N TRP A 9 7.62 -19.88 -4.38
CA TRP A 9 7.31 -19.16 -5.62
C TRP A 9 7.07 -17.67 -5.36
N LEU A 10 6.26 -17.31 -4.36
CA LEU A 10 5.99 -15.92 -4.04
C LEU A 10 7.26 -15.17 -3.65
N LEU A 11 8.14 -15.77 -2.84
CA LEU A 11 9.42 -15.16 -2.46
C LEU A 11 10.31 -14.91 -3.68
N ASN A 12 10.37 -15.86 -4.61
CA ASN A 12 11.14 -15.71 -5.85
C ASN A 12 10.58 -14.60 -6.74
N GLU A 13 9.26 -14.50 -6.89
CA GLU A 13 8.62 -13.41 -7.65
C GLU A 13 8.92 -12.04 -7.00
N GLN A 14 8.82 -11.95 -5.67
CA GLN A 14 9.15 -10.73 -4.93
C GLN A 14 10.61 -10.32 -5.14
N GLU A 15 11.54 -11.28 -5.14
CA GLU A 15 12.95 -11.03 -5.40
C GLU A 15 13.20 -10.53 -6.83
N GLN A 16 12.56 -11.15 -7.83
CA GLN A 16 12.66 -10.70 -9.21
C GLN A 16 12.13 -9.27 -9.40
N VAL A 17 10.99 -8.93 -8.78
CA VAL A 17 10.44 -7.57 -8.83
C VAL A 17 11.36 -6.58 -8.12
N ARG A 18 11.93 -6.93 -6.96
CA ARG A 18 12.93 -6.11 -6.27
C ARG A 18 14.16 -5.84 -7.13
N GLN A 19 14.76 -6.88 -7.73
CA GLN A 19 15.92 -6.75 -8.60
C GLN A 19 15.63 -5.81 -9.77
N LYS A 20 14.47 -6.00 -10.42
CA LYS A 20 13.99 -5.09 -11.46
C LYS A 20 13.89 -3.64 -10.96
N TYR A 21 13.36 -3.40 -9.77
CA TYR A 21 13.29 -2.03 -9.21
C TYR A 21 14.66 -1.44 -8.91
N GLN A 22 15.61 -2.23 -8.37
CA GLN A 22 16.98 -1.77 -8.16
C GLN A 22 17.65 -1.36 -9.47
N ASP A 23 17.49 -2.17 -10.52
CA ASP A 23 18.04 -1.85 -11.84
C ASP A 23 17.38 -0.59 -12.43
N LEU A 24 16.05 -0.48 -12.36
CA LEU A 24 15.32 0.70 -12.81
C LEU A 24 15.71 1.97 -12.04
N ASN A 25 15.94 1.89 -10.72
CA ASN A 25 16.35 3.04 -9.92
C ASN A 25 17.71 3.60 -10.35
N ARG A 26 18.59 2.78 -10.94
CA ARG A 26 19.92 3.19 -11.41
C ARG A 26 19.89 3.85 -12.79
N ILE A 27 18.96 3.43 -13.65
CA ILE A 27 18.90 3.85 -15.06
C ILE A 27 17.69 4.72 -15.40
N SER A 28 16.80 4.99 -14.44
CA SER A 28 15.59 5.78 -14.68
C SER A 28 15.95 7.14 -15.26
N VAL A 29 15.35 7.47 -16.40
CA VAL A 29 15.53 8.77 -17.06
C VAL A 29 14.60 9.85 -16.49
N LYS A 30 13.71 9.48 -15.55
CA LYS A 30 12.82 10.40 -14.85
C LYS A 30 13.00 10.26 -13.35
N ASP A 31 13.15 11.38 -12.67
CA ASP A 31 13.03 11.44 -11.22
C ASP A 31 11.56 11.41 -10.81
N PRO A 32 11.19 10.66 -9.77
CA PRO A 32 9.83 10.60 -9.25
C PRO A 32 9.50 11.88 -8.49
N ASP A 33 8.40 12.53 -8.87
CA ASP A 33 7.74 13.51 -8.00
C ASP A 33 6.96 12.76 -6.91
N VAL A 34 6.38 11.60 -7.25
CA VAL A 34 5.55 10.80 -6.34
C VAL A 34 5.91 9.32 -6.41
N LEU A 35 6.16 8.72 -5.25
CA LEU A 35 6.35 7.28 -5.10
C LEU A 35 5.11 6.63 -4.48
N PHE A 36 4.64 5.54 -5.07
CA PHE A 36 3.64 4.66 -4.47
C PHE A 36 4.30 3.38 -3.97
N LEU A 37 4.33 3.19 -2.65
CA LEU A 37 4.89 2.03 -1.97
C LEU A 37 3.77 1.19 -1.36
N GLY A 38 3.89 -0.13 -1.44
CA GLY A 38 2.91 -1.00 -0.80
C GLY A 38 2.94 -2.44 -1.29
N ASP A 39 1.79 -3.09 -1.14
CA ASP A 39 1.60 -4.48 -1.55
C ASP A 39 1.04 -4.63 -2.97
N SER A 40 0.38 -5.76 -3.24
CA SER A 40 -0.30 -6.07 -4.50
C SER A 40 -1.33 -5.02 -4.92
N ILE A 41 -2.01 -4.37 -3.98
CA ILE A 41 -2.99 -3.32 -4.32
C ILE A 41 -2.28 -2.14 -4.97
N VAL A 42 -1.07 -1.81 -4.51
CA VAL A 42 -0.23 -0.79 -5.13
C VAL A 42 0.37 -1.33 -6.43
N GLU A 43 0.94 -2.53 -6.45
CA GLU A 43 1.55 -3.11 -7.67
C GLU A 43 0.59 -3.09 -8.86
N TYR A 44 -0.69 -3.39 -8.62
CA TYR A 44 -1.71 -3.48 -9.67
C TYR A 44 -2.45 -2.17 -9.93
N PHE A 45 -2.09 -1.07 -9.26
CA PHE A 45 -2.75 0.21 -9.47
C PHE A 45 -2.39 0.78 -10.85
N PRO A 46 -3.37 0.94 -11.78
CA PRO A 46 -3.15 1.60 -13.07
C PRO A 46 -3.01 3.13 -12.91
N LEU A 47 -1.91 3.59 -12.30
CA LEU A 47 -1.66 5.00 -11.94
C LEU A 47 -1.83 5.94 -13.14
N HIS A 48 -1.20 5.64 -14.28
CA HIS A 48 -1.17 6.52 -15.44
C HIS A 48 -2.50 6.63 -16.18
N GLU A 49 -3.39 5.65 -16.01
CA GLU A 49 -4.71 5.65 -16.66
C GLU A 49 -5.76 6.34 -15.79
N LEU A 50 -5.60 6.29 -14.46
CA LEU A 50 -6.60 6.77 -13.51
C LEU A 50 -6.25 8.08 -12.80
N LEU A 51 -4.97 8.46 -12.73
CA LEU A 51 -4.52 9.70 -12.10
C LEU A 51 -4.10 10.72 -13.16
N LYS A 52 -4.82 11.84 -13.20
CA LYS A 52 -4.56 12.99 -14.08
C LYS A 52 -3.69 14.00 -13.36
N THR A 53 -2.40 14.00 -13.67
CA THR A 53 -1.43 14.94 -13.11
C THR A 53 -0.27 15.13 -14.07
N SER A 54 0.42 16.26 -13.97
CA SER A 54 1.70 16.47 -14.66
C SER A 54 2.87 15.83 -13.92
N LYS A 55 2.66 15.37 -12.68
CA LYS A 55 3.67 14.73 -11.84
C LYS A 55 4.09 13.37 -12.38
N THR A 56 5.37 13.05 -12.23
CA THR A 56 5.96 11.75 -12.49
C THR A 56 5.61 10.80 -11.34
N LEU A 57 4.58 9.99 -11.57
CA LEU A 57 4.14 8.95 -10.64
C LEU A 57 4.91 7.65 -10.89
N ILE A 58 5.53 7.09 -9.84
CA ILE A 58 6.26 5.83 -9.95
C ILE A 58 5.72 4.79 -8.96
N ASN A 59 5.40 3.62 -9.50
CA ASN A 59 4.90 2.47 -8.75
C ASN A 59 6.06 1.60 -8.25
N ARG A 60 6.07 1.32 -6.94
CA ARG A 60 7.00 0.42 -6.23
C ARG A 60 6.24 -0.53 -5.30
N GLY A 61 5.01 -0.89 -5.66
CA GLY A 61 4.24 -1.93 -4.98
C GLY A 61 4.76 -3.33 -5.33
N ILE A 62 4.74 -4.24 -4.35
CA ILE A 62 5.15 -5.63 -4.57
C ILE A 62 4.14 -6.58 -3.92
N ARG A 63 3.61 -7.53 -4.70
CA ARG A 63 2.59 -8.49 -4.28
C ARG A 63 3.01 -9.25 -3.03
N GLY A 64 2.04 -9.43 -2.13
CA GLY A 64 2.26 -10.15 -0.88
C GLY A 64 3.20 -9.46 0.11
N TYR A 65 3.67 -8.22 -0.16
CA TYR A 65 4.47 -7.48 0.81
C TYR A 65 3.73 -7.25 2.11
N ARG A 66 4.50 -7.31 3.18
CA ARG A 66 4.13 -6.98 4.54
C ARG A 66 5.00 -5.82 5.02
N SER A 67 4.66 -5.22 6.16
CA SER A 67 5.42 -4.09 6.68
C SER A 67 6.89 -4.41 6.97
N ASP A 68 7.20 -5.63 7.45
CA ASP A 68 8.56 -6.11 7.72
C ASP A 68 9.40 -6.22 6.44
N LEU A 69 8.85 -6.86 5.39
CA LEU A 69 9.54 -6.99 4.10
C LEU A 69 9.74 -5.63 3.41
N LEU A 70 8.76 -4.73 3.53
CA LEU A 70 8.89 -3.38 2.98
C LEU A 70 10.00 -2.61 3.71
N LEU A 71 10.05 -2.69 5.04
CA LEU A 71 11.09 -2.05 5.85
C LEU A 71 12.49 -2.59 5.51
N GLU A 72 12.65 -3.92 5.48
CA GLU A 72 13.92 -4.59 5.18
C GLU A 72 14.50 -4.15 3.83
N HIS A 73 13.63 -3.99 2.83
CA HIS A 73 14.05 -3.70 1.46
C HIS A 73 13.77 -2.25 1.02
N LEU A 74 13.45 -1.34 1.95
CA LEU A 74 13.02 0.02 1.65
C LEU A 74 14.01 0.77 0.74
N GLY A 75 15.32 0.58 0.95
CA GLY A 75 16.36 1.20 0.12
C GLY A 75 16.30 0.81 -1.36
N SER A 76 15.72 -0.35 -1.70
CA SER A 76 15.51 -0.76 -3.10
C SER A 76 14.27 -0.13 -3.74
N LEU A 77 13.39 0.45 -2.94
CA LEU A 77 12.13 1.04 -3.41
C LEU A 77 12.22 2.56 -3.56
N LEU A 78 13.16 3.20 -2.85
CA LEU A 78 13.38 4.65 -2.87
C LEU A 78 14.45 5.04 -3.90
N PHE A 79 14.19 6.07 -4.69
CA PHE A 79 15.14 6.68 -5.61
C PHE A 79 14.68 8.10 -6.01
N GLY A 80 15.54 8.84 -6.71
CA GLY A 80 15.32 10.24 -7.08
C GLY A 80 15.85 11.20 -6.02
N GLN A 81 16.04 12.46 -6.40
CA GLN A 81 16.59 13.50 -5.52
C GLN A 81 15.52 14.43 -4.93
N ALA A 82 14.39 14.60 -5.62
CA ALA A 82 13.36 15.58 -5.29
C ALA A 82 11.96 14.93 -5.26
N VAL A 83 11.78 13.96 -4.36
CA VAL A 83 10.46 13.35 -4.14
C VAL A 83 9.57 14.32 -3.36
N ASP A 84 8.43 14.71 -3.92
CA ASP A 84 7.43 15.55 -3.24
C ASP A 84 6.61 14.72 -2.25
N LYS A 85 6.17 13.53 -2.67
CA LYS A 85 5.22 12.70 -1.92
C LYS A 85 5.52 11.21 -1.98
N VAL A 86 5.27 10.53 -0.87
CA VAL A 86 5.27 9.07 -0.80
C VAL A 86 3.91 8.58 -0.32
N PHE A 87 3.19 7.84 -1.16
CA PHE A 87 1.98 7.13 -0.78
C PHE A 87 2.37 5.75 -0.24
N LEU A 88 1.95 5.45 0.99
CA LEU A 88 2.19 4.16 1.63
C LEU A 88 0.87 3.46 1.91
N LEU A 89 0.63 2.34 1.22
CA LEU A 89 -0.51 1.45 1.45
C LEU A 89 0.00 0.04 1.73
N ILE A 90 0.06 -0.33 3.01
CA ILE A 90 0.62 -1.60 3.48
C ILE A 90 -0.12 -2.05 4.74
N GLY A 91 -0.05 -3.34 5.09
CA GLY A 91 -0.60 -3.87 6.35
C GLY A 91 -1.69 -4.93 6.19
N THR A 92 -2.34 -5.02 5.03
CA THR A 92 -3.37 -6.06 4.83
C THR A 92 -2.78 -7.48 4.91
N ASN A 93 -1.54 -7.67 4.43
CA ASN A 93 -0.86 -8.96 4.48
C ASN A 93 -0.31 -9.29 5.86
N ASP A 94 0.07 -8.30 6.66
CA ASP A 94 0.39 -8.45 8.07
C ASP A 94 -0.80 -9.03 8.83
N ILE A 95 -2.00 -8.44 8.66
CA ILE A 95 -3.25 -8.98 9.22
C ILE A 95 -3.50 -10.40 8.70
N GLY A 96 -3.32 -10.64 7.40
CA GLY A 96 -3.54 -11.93 6.77
C GLY A 96 -2.61 -13.04 7.26
N LYS A 97 -1.42 -12.69 7.75
CA LYS A 97 -0.41 -13.57 8.35
C LYS A 97 -0.40 -13.50 9.89
N GLU A 98 -1.35 -12.78 10.48
CA GLU A 98 -1.51 -12.64 11.92
C GLU A 98 -0.29 -12.05 12.64
N ILE A 99 0.43 -11.15 11.97
CA ILE A 99 1.47 -10.33 12.60
C ILE A 99 0.81 -9.41 13.67
N PRO A 100 1.40 -9.28 14.86
CA PRO A 100 0.87 -8.39 15.88
C PRO A 100 0.75 -6.94 15.38
N GLN A 101 -0.40 -6.30 15.63
CA GLN A 101 -0.65 -4.92 15.19
C GLN A 101 0.46 -3.95 15.60
N GLN A 102 0.97 -4.07 16.83
CA GLN A 102 2.03 -3.21 17.34
C GLN A 102 3.34 -3.37 16.55
N GLU A 103 3.65 -4.57 16.08
CA GLU A 103 4.82 -4.83 15.23
C GLU A 103 4.64 -4.19 13.86
N THR A 104 3.45 -4.33 13.25
CA THR A 104 3.12 -3.65 11.99
C THR A 104 3.23 -2.13 12.10
N VAL A 105 2.72 -1.53 13.19
CA VAL A 105 2.81 -0.09 13.45
C VAL A 105 4.27 0.34 13.61
N LYS A 106 5.07 -0.40 14.38
CA LYS A 106 6.51 -0.11 14.58
C LYS A 106 7.29 -0.19 13.27
N ASN A 107 6.98 -1.15 12.40
CA ASN A 107 7.61 -1.26 11.09
C ASN A 107 7.26 -0.06 10.21
N VAL A 108 5.98 0.32 10.16
CA VAL A 108 5.52 1.51 9.41
C VAL A 108 6.13 2.81 9.94
N GLU A 109 6.25 2.96 11.26
CA GLU A 109 6.95 4.09 11.86
C GLU A 109 8.42 4.15 11.42
N SER A 110 9.11 3.01 11.42
CA SER A 110 10.51 2.92 10.97
C SER A 110 10.67 3.25 9.48
N ILE A 111 9.70 2.86 8.66
CA ILE A 111 9.62 3.23 7.23
C ILE A 111 9.46 4.75 7.09
N ILE A 112 8.50 5.36 7.80
CA ILE A 112 8.24 6.80 7.80
C ILE A 112 9.51 7.57 8.20
N GLN A 113 10.15 7.20 9.30
CA GLN A 113 11.37 7.85 9.77
C GLN A 113 12.52 7.73 8.75
N THR A 114 12.62 6.60 8.06
CA THR A 114 13.65 6.42 7.02
C THR A 114 13.36 7.28 5.79
N ILE A 115 12.10 7.39 5.36
CA ILE A 115 11.70 8.29 4.28
C ILE A 115 11.99 9.74 4.68
N ALA A 116 11.62 10.18 5.88
CA ALA A 116 11.87 11.54 6.36
C ALA A 116 13.36 11.89 6.43
N ARG A 117 14.24 10.92 6.75
CA ARG A 117 15.69 11.12 6.70
C ARG A 117 16.22 11.28 5.27
N ASN A 118 15.72 10.48 4.34
CA ASN A 118 16.20 10.49 2.95
C ASN A 118 15.60 11.65 2.14
N TYR A 119 14.37 12.04 2.46
CA TYR A 119 13.57 13.06 1.78
C TYR A 119 12.94 14.00 2.81
N PRO A 120 13.72 14.91 3.42
CA PRO A 120 13.24 15.76 4.52
C PRO A 120 12.13 16.75 4.13
N LEU A 121 11.91 16.98 2.84
CA LEU A 121 10.85 17.84 2.32
C LEU A 121 9.64 17.07 1.78
N ALA A 122 9.72 15.73 1.72
CA ALA A 122 8.63 14.91 1.20
C ALA A 122 7.50 14.77 2.24
N GLU A 123 6.26 14.79 1.76
CA GLU A 123 5.09 14.41 2.55
C GLU A 123 4.85 12.90 2.42
N VAL A 124 4.61 12.21 3.54
CA VAL A 124 4.17 10.82 3.53
C VAL A 124 2.65 10.76 3.67
N CYS A 125 1.97 10.29 2.64
CA CYS A 125 0.55 9.98 2.67
C CYS A 125 0.37 8.52 3.12
N LEU A 126 0.11 8.30 4.41
CA LEU A 126 -0.18 6.96 4.96
C LEU A 126 -1.65 6.63 4.72
N LEU A 127 -1.92 5.74 3.77
CA LEU A 127 -3.28 5.36 3.41
C LEU A 127 -3.86 4.38 4.45
N SER A 128 -5.15 4.53 4.74
CA SER A 128 -5.88 3.49 5.45
C SER A 128 -5.79 2.16 4.68
N VAL A 129 -5.52 1.07 5.38
CA VAL A 129 -5.70 -0.28 4.85
C VAL A 129 -7.14 -0.43 4.38
N LEU A 130 -7.31 -0.93 3.16
CA LEU A 130 -8.63 -1.00 2.49
C LEU A 130 -9.53 -2.05 3.16
N PRO A 131 -10.86 -1.91 3.09
CA PRO A 131 -11.78 -2.93 3.58
C PRO A 131 -11.65 -4.22 2.80
N VAL A 132 -12.15 -5.30 3.39
CA VAL A 132 -12.38 -6.59 2.74
C VAL A 132 -13.87 -6.88 2.66
N ASN A 133 -14.25 -7.84 1.82
CA ASN A 133 -15.59 -8.39 1.78
C ASN A 133 -15.60 -9.76 2.47
N GLU A 134 -16.12 -9.83 3.69
CA GLU A 134 -16.08 -11.01 4.56
C GLU A 134 -17.10 -12.10 4.22
N THR A 135 -17.83 -11.95 3.10
CA THR A 135 -18.80 -12.97 2.68
C THR A 135 -18.14 -14.31 2.38
N ALA A 136 -18.90 -15.40 2.56
CA ALA A 136 -18.40 -16.76 2.40
C ALA A 136 -17.77 -17.02 1.02
N THR A 137 -18.25 -16.34 -0.03
CA THR A 137 -17.72 -16.40 -1.40
C THR A 137 -16.23 -16.04 -1.47
N TYR A 138 -15.79 -15.08 -0.65
CA TYR A 138 -14.42 -14.55 -0.70
C TYR A 138 -13.50 -15.08 0.41
N LYS A 139 -14.01 -15.97 1.27
CA LYS A 139 -13.31 -16.48 2.45
C LYS A 139 -11.91 -17.02 2.16
N LYS A 140 -11.71 -17.67 1.01
CA LYS A 140 -10.40 -18.23 0.62
C LYS A 140 -9.32 -17.16 0.49
N ARG A 141 -9.64 -16.00 -0.11
CA ARG A 141 -8.69 -14.91 -0.30
C ARG A 141 -8.59 -14.01 0.91
N VAL A 142 -9.73 -13.61 1.47
CA VAL A 142 -9.80 -12.73 2.64
C VAL A 142 -9.10 -13.37 3.85
N HIS A 143 -9.22 -14.69 3.97
CA HIS A 143 -8.48 -15.51 4.93
C HIS A 143 -8.74 -15.05 6.38
N ARG A 144 -7.71 -14.61 7.11
CA ARG A 144 -7.77 -14.17 8.51
C ARG A 144 -8.08 -12.68 8.69
N ARG A 145 -8.25 -11.95 7.59
CA ARG A 145 -8.59 -10.53 7.60
C ARG A 145 -10.04 -10.34 8.00
N SER A 146 -10.29 -9.28 8.74
CA SER A 146 -11.63 -8.76 9.00
C SER A 146 -11.56 -7.23 9.04
N ASN A 147 -12.66 -6.59 8.70
CA ASN A 147 -12.85 -5.15 8.75
C ASN A 147 -12.65 -4.62 10.19
N GLN A 148 -12.98 -5.41 11.22
CA GLN A 148 -12.65 -5.06 12.60
C GLN A 148 -11.14 -4.92 12.83
N LYS A 149 -10.32 -5.89 12.38
CA LYS A 149 -8.86 -5.82 12.51
C LYS A 149 -8.28 -4.68 11.68
N ILE A 150 -8.83 -4.46 10.49
CA ILE A 150 -8.42 -3.38 9.58
C ILE A 150 -8.72 -2.01 10.20
N GLN A 151 -9.91 -1.81 10.78
CA GLN A 151 -10.26 -0.57 11.47
C GLN A 151 -9.37 -0.32 12.69
N ALA A 152 -9.06 -1.36 13.47
CA ALA A 152 -8.12 -1.24 14.59
C ALA A 152 -6.72 -0.79 14.13
N LEU A 153 -6.20 -1.39 13.04
CA LEU A 153 -4.92 -0.97 12.46
C LEU A 153 -4.98 0.46 11.89
N ASN A 154 -6.06 0.81 11.20
CA ASN A 154 -6.27 2.16 10.65
C ASN A 154 -6.32 3.23 11.75
N HIS A 155 -6.93 2.92 12.90
CA HIS A 155 -6.93 3.82 14.05
C HIS A 155 -5.50 4.06 14.55
N ALA A 156 -4.70 3.00 14.71
CA ALA A 156 -3.30 3.13 15.10
C ALA A 156 -2.44 3.85 14.04
N TYR A 157 -2.73 3.69 12.75
CA TYR A 157 -2.08 4.45 11.68
C TYR A 157 -2.42 5.95 11.74
N GLN A 158 -3.66 6.29 12.07
CA GLN A 158 -4.07 7.68 12.27
C GLN A 158 -3.35 8.30 13.48
N GLU A 159 -3.28 7.59 14.61
CA GLU A 159 -2.52 8.01 15.79
C GLU A 159 -1.03 8.18 15.45
N LEU A 160 -0.43 7.20 14.77
CA LEU A 160 0.97 7.26 14.34
C LEU A 160 1.22 8.48 13.46
N ALA A 161 0.39 8.72 12.44
CA ALA A 161 0.55 9.87 11.55
C ALA A 161 0.49 11.21 12.32
N SER A 162 -0.37 11.31 13.34
CA SER A 162 -0.50 12.53 14.14
C SER A 162 0.76 12.90 14.93
N ALA A 163 1.69 11.96 15.14
CA ALA A 163 2.96 12.20 15.81
C ALA A 163 4.01 12.87 14.90
N TYR A 164 3.78 12.97 13.58
CA TYR A 164 4.75 13.47 12.61
C TYR A 164 4.16 14.56 11.72
N MET A 165 4.78 15.74 11.69
CA MET A 165 4.26 16.89 10.90
C MET A 165 4.23 16.65 9.39
N SER A 166 5.14 15.82 8.86
CA SER A 166 5.23 15.51 7.43
C SER A 166 4.41 14.28 7.02
N VAL A 167 3.55 13.76 7.89
CA VAL A 167 2.76 12.55 7.63
C VAL A 167 1.28 12.88 7.69
N THR A 168 0.58 12.59 6.61
CA THR A 168 -0.88 12.72 6.52
C THR A 168 -1.51 11.34 6.47
N PHE A 169 -2.40 11.03 7.42
CA PHE A 169 -3.25 9.86 7.32
C PHE A 169 -4.38 10.11 6.32
N VAL A 170 -4.49 9.24 5.32
CA VAL A 170 -5.47 9.35 4.23
C VAL A 170 -6.50 8.24 4.36
N ASN A 171 -7.64 8.55 4.97
CA ASN A 171 -8.75 7.61 5.10
C ASN A 171 -9.48 7.43 3.75
N VAL A 172 -9.19 6.33 3.06
CA VAL A 172 -9.88 5.88 1.84
C VAL A 172 -10.83 4.71 2.10
N TYR A 173 -10.76 4.12 3.30
CA TYR A 173 -11.50 2.93 3.70
C TYR A 173 -13.01 3.11 3.53
N ASP A 174 -13.55 4.22 4.05
CA ASP A 174 -15.00 4.49 4.05
C ASP A 174 -15.60 4.62 2.64
N ASN A 175 -14.82 5.12 1.68
CA ASN A 175 -15.28 5.33 0.30
C ASN A 175 -15.50 4.00 -0.46
N LEU A 176 -14.93 2.91 0.05
CA LEU A 176 -14.98 1.59 -0.58
C LEU A 176 -16.06 0.67 0.04
N LEU A 177 -16.74 1.12 1.10
CA LEU A 177 -17.73 0.32 1.82
C LEU A 177 -19.09 0.29 1.15
N ASN A 178 -19.78 -0.85 1.20
CA ASN A 178 -21.23 -0.94 1.04
C ASN A 178 -21.95 -0.55 2.34
N GLU A 179 -23.28 -0.55 2.30
CA GLU A 179 -24.14 -0.23 3.45
C GLU A 179 -23.96 -1.18 4.64
N ALA A 180 -23.45 -2.40 4.40
CA ALA A 180 -23.14 -3.39 5.43
C ALA A 180 -21.71 -3.28 5.98
N GLY A 181 -20.96 -2.23 5.62
CA GLY A 181 -19.59 -2.03 6.09
C GLY A 181 -18.58 -3.04 5.51
N GLN A 182 -18.84 -3.58 4.32
CA GLN A 182 -17.95 -4.49 3.59
C GLN A 182 -17.39 -3.78 2.35
N LEU A 183 -16.23 -4.21 1.84
CA LEU A 183 -15.79 -3.77 0.51
C LEU A 183 -16.88 -4.08 -0.54
N LYS A 184 -17.36 -3.05 -1.27
CA LYS A 184 -18.45 -3.23 -2.25
C LYS A 184 -18.08 -4.32 -3.25
N GLU A 185 -19.04 -5.18 -3.56
CA GLU A 185 -18.82 -6.30 -4.48
C GLU A 185 -18.38 -5.81 -5.88
N ALA A 186 -18.99 -4.74 -6.39
CA ALA A 186 -18.58 -4.12 -7.65
C ALA A 186 -17.13 -3.58 -7.62
N PHE A 187 -16.55 -3.36 -6.44
CA PHE A 187 -15.21 -2.80 -6.26
C PHE A 187 -14.16 -3.87 -5.99
N THR A 188 -14.52 -5.16 -5.93
CA THR A 188 -13.55 -6.23 -5.64
C THR A 188 -13.64 -7.41 -6.61
N THR A 189 -12.49 -8.00 -6.91
CA THR A 189 -12.42 -9.21 -7.74
C THR A 189 -12.51 -10.49 -6.91
N ASP A 190 -12.01 -10.46 -5.68
CA ASP A 190 -11.86 -11.63 -4.83
C ASP A 190 -12.09 -11.36 -3.32
N GLY A 191 -12.72 -10.23 -3.00
CA GLY A 191 -12.99 -9.75 -1.65
C GLY A 191 -11.82 -9.01 -0.98
N LEU A 192 -10.66 -8.92 -1.65
CA LEU A 192 -9.48 -8.20 -1.18
C LEU A 192 -8.95 -7.22 -2.23
N HIS A 193 -8.71 -7.70 -3.45
CA HIS A 193 -8.16 -6.88 -4.53
C HIS A 193 -9.25 -6.06 -5.21
N LEU A 194 -8.88 -4.89 -5.73
CA LEU A 194 -9.83 -3.98 -6.36
C LEU A 194 -10.12 -4.36 -7.82
N THR A 195 -11.35 -4.13 -8.26
CA THR A 195 -11.68 -4.00 -9.68
C THR A 195 -11.21 -2.64 -10.20
N VAL A 196 -11.28 -2.41 -11.52
CA VAL A 196 -11.06 -1.06 -12.10
C VAL A 196 -12.02 -0.03 -11.47
N ALA A 197 -13.28 -0.39 -11.21
CA ALA A 197 -14.23 0.50 -10.53
C ALA A 197 -13.78 0.83 -9.09
N GLY A 198 -13.23 -0.14 -8.36
CA GLY A 198 -12.62 0.11 -7.05
C GLY A 198 -11.42 1.06 -7.12
N TYR A 199 -10.52 0.84 -8.10
CA TYR A 199 -9.39 1.74 -8.32
C TYR A 199 -9.82 3.14 -8.76
N GLN A 200 -10.92 3.29 -9.52
CA GLN A 200 -11.47 4.60 -9.88
C GLN A 200 -11.93 5.39 -8.65
N VAL A 201 -12.53 4.72 -7.66
CA VAL A 201 -12.90 5.36 -6.39
C VAL A 201 -11.67 5.79 -5.61
N LEU A 202 -10.67 4.90 -5.50
CA LEU A 202 -9.40 5.23 -4.85
C LEU A 202 -8.70 6.42 -5.53
N ALA A 203 -8.50 6.37 -6.84
CA ALA A 203 -7.87 7.44 -7.61
C ALA A 203 -8.65 8.76 -7.53
N GLY A 204 -9.98 8.69 -7.67
CA GLY A 204 -10.87 9.84 -7.55
C GLY A 204 -10.77 10.50 -6.17
N TYR A 205 -10.69 9.72 -5.10
CA TYR A 205 -10.48 10.26 -3.75
C TYR A 205 -9.15 11.02 -3.63
N LEU A 206 -8.04 10.42 -4.10
CA LEU A 206 -6.72 11.05 -4.06
C LEU A 206 -6.68 12.38 -4.83
N GLN A 207 -7.30 12.43 -6.01
CA GLN A 207 -7.40 13.67 -6.79
C GLN A 207 -8.31 14.72 -6.15
N ASN A 208 -9.49 14.34 -5.66
CA ASN A 208 -10.46 15.28 -5.09
C ASN A 208 -9.93 15.94 -3.80
N LYS A 209 -8.99 15.28 -3.12
CA LYS A 209 -8.28 15.82 -1.96
C LYS A 209 -7.02 16.61 -2.34
N ASN A 210 -6.74 16.81 -3.63
CA ASN A 210 -5.53 17.44 -4.17
C ASN A 210 -4.25 16.79 -3.64
N LEU A 211 -4.26 15.47 -3.46
CA LEU A 211 -3.08 14.73 -2.99
C LEU A 211 -2.13 14.39 -4.14
N ILE A 212 -2.61 14.40 -5.39
CA ILE A 212 -1.89 14.08 -6.64
C ILE A 212 -1.92 15.25 -7.62
#